data_AF-A0A7C5VSX9-F1
#
_entry.id   AF-A0A7C5VSX9-F1
#
_cell.length_a   1.000
_cell.length_b   1.000
_cell.length_c   1.000
_cell.angle_alpha   90.00
_cell.angle_beta   90.00
_cell.angle_gamma   90.00
#
_symmetry.space_group_name_H-M   'P 1'
#
loop_
_entity.id
_entity.type
_entity.pdbx_description
1 polymer ?
#
loop_
_entity_poly.entity_id
_entity_poly.type
_entity_poly.pdbx_seq_one_letter_code
_entity_poly.pdbx_strand_id
1 'polypeptide(L)'
;MKGPCATGIAYLLILGFTLFLTVAASHRTPLPADEAVLNWFQKQPWPGRPFSEAVRAITSTQVVLAAGAMTAVALGLMGRAREAWGLIIVLLLLPLLQTAIKELVDRPRPGPPIAELRASYSSPSFPA
;
A
#
# COMPACT_ATOMS: atom_id res chain seq x y z
N MET A 1 -20.12 -18.27 -16.13
CA MET A 1 -20.52 -17.96 -14.73
C MET A 1 -19.38 -18.33 -13.79
N LYS A 2 -18.51 -17.38 -13.39
CA LYS A 2 -17.53 -17.60 -12.30
C LYS A 2 -18.24 -17.27 -11.00
N GLY A 3 -18.53 -18.27 -10.18
CA GLY A 3 -19.40 -18.13 -9.02
C GLY A 3 -18.82 -17.19 -7.93
N PRO A 4 -19.67 -16.45 -7.19
CA PRO A 4 -19.27 -15.53 -6.13
C PRO A 4 -18.44 -16.17 -5.00
N CYS A 5 -18.47 -17.50 -4.89
CA CYS A 5 -17.73 -18.28 -3.89
C CYS A 5 -16.20 -18.20 -4.06
N ALA A 6 -15.70 -18.28 -5.31
CA ALA A 6 -14.25 -18.28 -5.55
C ALA A 6 -13.63 -16.90 -5.24
N THR A 7 -14.34 -15.83 -5.58
CA THR A 7 -13.92 -14.46 -5.26
C THR A 7 -13.97 -14.20 -3.76
N GLY A 8 -15.01 -14.68 -3.08
CA GLY A 8 -15.12 -14.57 -1.62
C GLY A 8 -13.98 -15.27 -0.89
N ILE A 9 -13.63 -16.50 -1.30
CA ILE A 9 -12.48 -17.23 -0.74
C ILE A 9 -11.17 -16.48 -0.97
N ALA A 10 -10.95 -15.93 -2.18
CA ALA A 10 -9.77 -15.14 -2.47
C ALA A 10 -9.66 -13.90 -1.57
N TYR A 11 -10.77 -13.17 -1.36
CA TYR A 11 -10.78 -12.03 -0.44
C TYR A 11 -10.51 -12.43 1.02
N LEU A 12 -11.06 -13.55 1.48
CA LEU A 12 -10.82 -14.06 2.82
C LEU A 12 -9.36 -14.47 3.02
N LEU A 13 -8.74 -15.10 2.01
CA LEU A 13 -7.32 -15.44 2.05
C LEU A 13 -6.44 -14.19 2.07
N ILE A 14 -6.76 -13.18 1.25
CA ILE A 14 -6.04 -11.90 1.23
C ILE A 14 -6.18 -11.19 2.59
N LEU A 15 -7.39 -11.15 3.15
CA LEU A 15 -7.66 -10.54 4.44
C LEU A 15 -6.93 -11.28 5.57
N GLY A 16 -7.04 -12.60 5.63
CA GLY A 16 -6.36 -13.43 6.63
C GLY A 16 -4.85 -13.28 6.55
N PHE A 17 -4.29 -13.24 5.34
CA PHE A 17 -2.86 -13.01 5.13
C PHE A 17 -2.44 -11.60 5.56
N THR A 18 -3.25 -10.58 5.27
CA THR A 18 -3.00 -9.20 5.69
C THR A 18 -2.98 -9.09 7.21
N LEU A 19 -3.98 -9.64 7.88
CA LEU A 19 -4.06 -9.68 9.35
C LEU A 19 -2.87 -10.44 9.96
N PHE A 20 -2.52 -11.59 9.38
CA PHE A 20 -1.35 -12.36 9.80
C PHE A 20 -0.07 -11.53 9.69
N LEU A 21 0.14 -10.83 8.57
CA LEU A 21 1.30 -9.95 8.39
C LEU A 21 1.31 -8.78 9.38
N THR A 22 0.15 -8.17 9.66
CA THR A 22 0.03 -7.09 10.65
C THR A 22 0.45 -7.57 12.05
N VAL A 23 -0.05 -8.73 12.48
CA VAL A 23 0.31 -9.33 13.78
C VAL A 23 1.76 -9.78 13.81
N ALA A 24 2.26 -10.40 12.73
CA ALA A 24 3.67 -10.81 12.66
C ALA A 24 4.61 -9.60 12.76
N ALA A 25 4.29 -8.52 12.05
CA ALA A 25 5.06 -7.28 12.06
C ALA A 25 5.04 -6.55 13.40
N SER A 26 3.99 -6.72 14.22
CA SER A 26 3.96 -6.12 15.57
C SER A 26 4.79 -6.89 16.59
N HIS A 27 5.08 -8.18 16.36
CA HIS A 27 5.84 -9.01 17.32
C HIS A 27 7.32 -9.22 16.94
N ARG A 28 7.66 -9.22 15.65
CA ARG A 28 9.06 -9.39 15.18
C ARG A 28 9.37 -8.44 14.05
N THR A 29 10.39 -7.60 14.28
CA THR A 29 10.93 -6.68 13.29
C THR A 29 12.46 -6.85 13.23
N PRO A 30 13.07 -7.10 12.05
CA PRO A 30 12.45 -7.40 10.75
C PRO A 30 11.78 -8.79 10.69
N LEU A 31 10.90 -9.03 9.71
CA LEU A 31 10.39 -10.39 9.46
C LEU A 31 11.52 -11.26 8.88
N PRO A 32 11.51 -12.59 9.10
CA PRO A 32 12.64 -13.47 8.74
C PRO A 32 13.04 -13.43 7.25
N ALA A 33 12.13 -13.05 6.35
CA ALA A 33 12.39 -12.96 4.92
C ALA A 33 12.70 -11.53 4.44
N ASP A 34 12.52 -10.50 5.27
CA ASP A 34 12.61 -9.11 4.83
C ASP A 34 14.02 -8.75 4.34
N GLU A 35 15.06 -9.20 5.05
CA GLU A 35 16.45 -8.94 4.67
C GLU A 35 16.84 -9.66 3.37
N ALA A 36 16.41 -10.91 3.20
CA ALA A 36 16.69 -11.68 2.00
C ALA A 36 16.01 -11.08 0.77
N VAL A 37 14.74 -10.67 0.90
CA VAL A 37 13.98 -10.03 -0.17
C VAL A 37 14.57 -8.66 -0.49
N LEU A 38 14.91 -7.86 0.52
CA LEU A 38 15.47 -6.52 0.34
C LEU A 38 16.84 -6.56 -0.34
N ASN A 39 17.73 -7.46 0.09
CA ASN A 39 19.04 -7.67 -0.51
C ASN A 39 18.92 -8.17 -1.95
N TRP A 40 17.98 -9.07 -2.24
CA TRP A 40 17.71 -9.53 -3.61
C TRP A 40 17.22 -8.38 -4.50
N PHE A 41 16.27 -7.56 -4.01
CA PHE A 41 15.75 -6.41 -4.73
C PHE A 41 16.82 -5.34 -5.01
N GLN A 42 17.70 -5.08 -4.04
CA GLN A 42 18.76 -4.06 -4.17
C GLN A 42 19.87 -4.45 -5.14
N LYS A 43 20.10 -5.75 -5.34
CA LYS A 43 21.07 -6.31 -6.30
C LYS A 43 20.59 -6.25 -7.75
N GLN A 44 19.28 -6.10 -7.96
CA GLN A 44 18.72 -6.08 -9.30
C GLN A 44 19.05 -4.76 -10.00
N PRO A 45 19.31 -4.75 -11.32
CA PRO A 45 19.53 -3.53 -12.10
C PRO A 45 18.21 -2.74 -12.16
N TRP A 46 17.93 -2.02 -11.08
CA TRP A 46 16.77 -1.17 -10.99
C TRP A 46 16.96 0.01 -11.94
N PRO A 47 15.92 0.39 -12.70
CA PRO A 47 15.93 1.68 -13.38
C PRO A 47 16.21 2.76 -12.32
N GLY A 48 17.18 3.63 -12.60
CA GLY A 48 17.79 4.51 -11.61
C GLY A 48 16.83 5.45 -10.88
N ARG A 49 17.39 6.34 -10.04
CA ARG A 49 16.64 7.36 -9.28
C ARG A 49 15.43 7.98 -10.01
N PRO A 50 15.52 8.45 -11.28
CA PRO A 50 14.38 9.07 -11.96
C PRO A 50 13.16 8.16 -12.12
N PHE A 51 13.35 6.86 -12.33
CA PHE A 51 12.22 5.92 -12.43
C PHE A 51 11.58 5.69 -11.06
N SER A 52 12.40 5.54 -10.02
CA SER A 52 11.90 5.39 -8.65
C SER A 52 11.11 6.63 -8.20
N GLU A 53 11.57 7.83 -8.58
CA GLU A 53 10.85 9.08 -8.35
C GLU A 53 9.54 9.16 -9.14
N ALA A 54 9.52 8.74 -10.41
CA ALA A 54 8.31 8.70 -11.22
C ALA A 54 7.27 7.74 -10.64
N VAL A 55 7.67 6.52 -10.26
CA VAL A 55 6.80 5.54 -9.60
C VAL A 55 6.25 6.12 -8.29
N ARG A 56 7.11 6.72 -7.48
CA ARG A 56 6.70 7.35 -6.22
C ARG A 56 5.73 8.51 -6.44
N ALA A 57 5.91 9.30 -7.50
CA ALA A 57 5.04 10.41 -7.83
C ALA A 57 3.64 9.91 -8.22
N ILE A 58 3.55 8.90 -9.09
CA ILE A 58 2.25 8.36 -9.52
C ILE A 58 1.50 7.62 -8.39
N THR A 59 2.23 7.02 -7.44
CA THR A 59 1.63 6.36 -6.26
C THR A 59 1.46 7.31 -5.08
N SER A 60 1.77 8.60 -5.23
CA SER A 60 1.59 9.55 -4.14
C SER A 60 0.11 9.72 -3.81
N THR A 61 -0.19 9.92 -2.53
CA THR A 61 -1.57 10.10 -2.06
C THR A 61 -2.28 11.22 -2.81
N GLN A 62 -1.58 12.32 -3.10
CA GLN A 62 -2.14 13.46 -3.85
C GLN A 62 -2.57 13.06 -5.27
N VAL A 63 -1.73 12.32 -6.00
CA VAL A 63 -2.04 11.87 -7.36
C VAL A 63 -3.18 10.86 -7.35
N VAL A 64 -3.17 9.91 -6.40
CA VAL A 64 -4.23 8.89 -6.27
C VAL A 64 -5.57 9.54 -5.91
N LEU A 65 -5.59 10.49 -4.98
CA LEU A 65 -6.80 11.23 -4.61
C LEU A 65 -7.33 12.07 -5.78
N ALA A 66 -6.45 12.76 -6.51
CA ALA A 66 -6.85 13.54 -7.68
C ALA A 66 -7.43 12.66 -8.79
N ALA A 67 -6.73 11.58 -9.16
CA ALA A 67 -7.20 10.63 -10.16
C ALA A 67 -8.51 9.95 -9.74
N GLY A 68 -8.62 9.56 -8.47
CA GLY A 68 -9.82 8.97 -7.90
C GLY A 68 -11.00 9.94 -7.88
N ALA A 69 -10.77 11.21 -7.53
CA ALA A 69 -11.80 12.25 -7.56
C ALA A 69 -12.30 12.51 -8.99
N MET A 70 -11.40 12.64 -9.97
CA MET A 70 -11.78 12.75 -11.39
C MET A 70 -12.60 11.55 -11.85
N THR A 71 -12.21 10.34 -11.43
CA THR A 71 -12.96 9.11 -11.73
C THR A 71 -14.35 9.12 -11.10
N ALA A 72 -14.47 9.57 -9.85
CA ALA A 72 -15.76 9.69 -9.16
C ALA A 72 -16.69 10.69 -9.86
N VAL A 73 -16.16 11.83 -10.32
CA VAL A 73 -16.92 12.80 -11.12
C VAL A 73 -17.39 12.16 -12.43
N ALA A 74 -16.51 11.47 -13.15
CA ALA A 74 -16.87 10.78 -14.39
C ALA A 74 -17.99 9.74 -14.17
N LEU A 75 -17.90 8.94 -13.10
CA LEU A 75 -18.95 7.98 -12.72
C LEU A 75 -20.28 8.68 -12.41
N GLY A 76 -20.24 9.82 -11.71
CA GLY A 76 -21.40 10.64 -11.44
C GLY A 76 -22.07 11.15 -12.72
N LEU A 77 -21.28 11.67 -13.66
CA LEU A 77 -21.75 12.13 -14.97
C LEU A 77 -22.33 11.01 -15.83
N MET A 78 -21.84 9.77 -15.68
CA MET A 78 -22.38 8.57 -16.33
C MET A 78 -23.65 8.02 -15.64
N GLY A 79 -24.19 8.68 -14.62
CA GLY A 79 -25.36 8.22 -13.86
C GLY A 79 -25.08 7.08 -12.88
N ARG A 80 -23.80 6.73 -12.66
CA ARG A 80 -23.36 5.64 -11.76
C ARG A 80 -23.13 6.17 -10.33
N ALA A 81 -24.13 6.87 -9.79
CA ALA A 81 -24.00 7.60 -8.51
C ALA A 81 -23.56 6.71 -7.34
N ARG A 82 -24.04 5.46 -7.26
CA ARG A 82 -23.64 4.52 -6.19
C ARG A 82 -22.15 4.21 -6.20
N GLU A 83 -21.57 4.05 -7.39
CA GLU A 83 -20.16 3.75 -7.54
C GLU A 83 -19.28 4.97 -7.29
N ALA A 84 -19.73 6.15 -7.75
CA ALA A 84 -19.07 7.42 -7.43
C ALA A 84 -18.98 7.63 -5.92
N TRP A 85 -20.09 7.44 -5.19
CA TRP A 85 -20.10 7.53 -3.73
C TRP A 85 -19.24 6.45 -3.06
N GLY A 86 -19.30 5.21 -3.53
CA GLY A 86 -18.45 4.13 -3.03
C GLY A 86 -16.96 4.47 -3.16
N LEU A 87 -16.55 4.98 -4.32
CA LEU A 87 -15.18 5.40 -4.58
C LEU A 87 -14.76 6.57 -3.67
N ILE A 88 -15.61 7.59 -3.53
CA ILE A 88 -15.35 8.74 -2.64
C ILE A 88 -15.13 8.28 -1.20
N ILE A 89 -16.01 7.40 -0.70
CA ILE A 89 -15.92 6.88 0.67
C ILE A 89 -14.60 6.13 0.86
N VAL A 90 -14.24 5.25 -0.08
CA VAL A 90 -12.97 4.51 -0.01
C VAL A 90 -11.77 5.46 -0.03
N LEU A 91 -11.76 6.46 -0.92
CA LEU A 91 -10.67 7.45 -1.02
C LEU A 91 -10.49 8.27 0.27
N LEU A 92 -11.57 8.53 1.01
CA LEU A 92 -11.52 9.26 2.28
C LEU A 92 -11.08 8.36 3.44
N LEU A 93 -11.54 7.11 3.47
CA LEU A 93 -11.24 6.18 4.57
C LEU A 93 -9.82 5.62 4.50
N LEU A 94 -9.31 5.37 3.29
CA LEU A 94 -8.06 4.64 3.09
C LEU A 94 -6.83 5.34 3.70
N PRO A 95 -6.63 6.67 3.57
CA PRO A 95 -5.52 7.37 4.22
C PRO A 95 -5.61 7.34 5.75
N LEU A 96 -6.83 7.44 6.31
CA LEU A 96 -7.04 7.40 7.76
C LEU A 96 -6.70 6.01 8.32
N LEU A 97 -7.17 4.96 7.64
CA LEU A 97 -6.88 3.59 8.03
C LEU A 97 -5.37 3.29 7.89
N GLN A 98 -4.73 3.77 6.83
CA GLN A 98 -3.29 3.59 6.62
C GLN A 98 -2.48 4.26 7.74
N THR A 99 -2.82 5.50 8.12
CA THR A 99 -2.15 6.22 9.22
C THR A 99 -2.36 5.50 10.55
N ALA A 100 -3.59 5.11 10.86
CA ALA A 100 -3.91 4.41 12.10
C ALA A 100 -3.15 3.08 12.25
N ILE A 101 -3.06 2.28 11.18
CA ILE A 101 -2.29 1.03 11.21
C ILE A 101 -0.78 1.32 11.34
N LYS A 102 -0.26 2.36 10.66
CA LYS A 102 1.16 2.74 10.75
C LYS A 102 1.56 3.10 12.17
N GLU A 103 0.72 3.86 12.87
CA GLU A 103 0.94 4.23 14.27
C GLU A 103 0.75 3.05 15.22
N LEU A 104 -0.20 2.15 14.94
CA LEU A 104 -0.46 0.97 15.78
C LEU A 104 0.70 -0.04 15.71
N VAL A 105 1.29 -0.24 14.52
CA VAL A 105 2.37 -1.20 14.32
C VAL A 105 3.73 -0.60 14.64
N ASP A 106 3.89 0.72 14.47
CA ASP A 106 5.10 1.52 14.74
C ASP A 106 6.40 0.85 14.29
N ARG A 107 6.38 0.26 13.08
CA ARG A 107 7.53 -0.49 12.57
C ARG A 107 8.62 0.45 12.06
N PRO A 108 9.84 0.39 12.62
CA PRO A 108 10.96 1.21 12.15
C PRO A 108 11.36 0.84 10.73
N ARG A 109 11.81 1.84 9.95
CA ARG A 109 12.29 1.61 8.58
C ARG A 109 13.63 0.87 8.61
N PRO A 110 13.87 -0.09 7.69
CA PRO A 110 15.20 -0.66 7.52
C PRO A 110 16.21 0.44 7.17
N GLY A 111 17.29 0.54 7.95
CA GLY A 111 18.39 1.48 7.73
C GLY A 111 19.74 0.75 7.65
N PRO A 112 20.84 1.49 7.45
CA PRO A 112 22.18 0.90 7.45
C PRO A 112 22.46 0.14 8.76
N PRO A 113 23.09 -1.05 8.72
CA PRO A 113 23.77 -1.66 7.57
C PRO A 113 22.89 -2.56 6.68
N ILE A 114 21.62 -2.77 7.04
CA ILE A 114 20.72 -3.77 6.42
C ILE A 114 20.14 -3.24 5.10
N ALA A 115 19.99 -1.92 4.98
CA ALA A 115 19.39 -1.29 3.83
C ALA A 115 20.01 0.07 3.51
N GLU A 116 20.27 0.32 2.23
CA GLU A 116 20.61 1.65 1.74
C GLU A 116 19.33 2.50 1.58
N LEU A 117 19.28 3.65 2.27
CA LEU A 117 18.16 4.59 2.17
C LEU A 117 18.27 5.41 0.88
N ARG A 118 17.46 5.05 -0.12
CA ARG A 118 17.44 5.74 -1.43
C ARG A 118 16.50 6.95 -1.47
N ALA A 119 15.77 7.22 -0.37
CA ALA A 119 14.85 8.34 -0.25
C ALA A 119 14.61 8.73 1.22
N SER A 120 14.30 10.01 1.45
CA SER A 120 13.83 10.50 2.75
C SER A 120 12.40 10.03 3.06
N TYR A 121 12.14 9.82 4.35
CA TYR A 121 10.87 9.38 4.90
C TYR A 121 10.56 10.10 6.21
N SER A 122 9.28 10.24 6.53
CA SER A 122 8.78 10.90 7.76
C SER A 122 7.79 10.03 8.55
N SER A 123 7.54 8.79 8.12
CA SER A 123 6.55 7.90 8.74
C SER A 123 7.03 6.44 8.82
N PRO A 124 6.43 5.62 9.72
CA PRO A 124 6.73 4.19 9.86
C PRO A 124 6.63 3.40 8.55
N SER A 125 7.30 2.25 8.51
CA SER A 125 7.46 1.45 7.28
C SER A 125 6.29 0.53 6.94
N PHE A 126 5.43 0.20 7.92
CA PHE A 126 4.33 -0.75 7.72
C PHE A 126 3.00 -0.17 8.20
N PRO A 127 1.92 -0.30 7.42
CA PRO A 127 1.92 -0.68 5.99
C PRO A 127 2.73 0.33 5.17
N ALA A 128 3.14 -0.07 3.95
CA ALA A 128 3.91 0.78 3.05
C ALA A 128 3.20 2.12 2.79
#